data_AF-A0A661TNX0-F1
#
_entry.id   AF-A0A661TNX0-F1
#
_cell.length_a   1.000
_cell.length_b   1.000
_cell.length_c   1.000
_cell.angle_alpha   90.00
_cell.angle_beta   90.00
_cell.angle_gamma   90.00
#
_symmetry.space_group_name_H-M   'P 1'
#
loop_
_entity.id
_entity.type
_entity.pdbx_description
1 polymer ?
#
loop_
_entity_poly.entity_id
_entity_poly.type
_entity_poly.pdbx_seq_one_letter_code
_entity_poly.pdbx_strand_id
1 'polypeptide(L)'
;MKKKNKKIINNKIRDLLLNQKGMALLTTLIFVFILVTFAVALLTMTSNDTKLSALQRDSTKAFYIAEAGIERTLYNLKKDFETTQDWDNDIDGAIINGYTLSDKDSYEFRKIGYDGKNDYDVTFTDDTYGGYTVSLKIIDSKNVTIKSKGKYNKSTRYIQIDAKMGELSIWDNAIFAGSGQSGKVINGNVDIRGSVHILGTEGAVAVEALDITGTAGIGNNYDGMDSNIRSRIINPPTTDFNGETGIETLNAKLRVKHGIVNLSGTATVGDPDVS
;
A
#
# COMPACT_ATOMS: atom_id res chain seq x y z
N MET A 1 -48.19 26.86 -71.72
CA MET A 1 -49.04 27.01 -70.50
C MET A 1 -48.50 26.37 -69.20
N LYS A 2 -47.48 25.48 -69.20
CA LYS A 2 -47.01 24.78 -67.99
C LYS A 2 -46.25 25.60 -66.91
N LYS A 3 -45.64 26.75 -67.25
CA LYS A 3 -44.84 27.57 -66.30
C LYS A 3 -45.67 28.31 -65.24
N LYS A 4 -46.92 28.69 -65.56
CA LYS A 4 -47.78 29.47 -64.65
C LYS A 4 -48.24 28.63 -63.44
N ASN A 5 -48.58 27.35 -63.65
CA ASN A 5 -48.97 26.42 -62.59
C ASN A 5 -47.84 26.14 -61.60
N LYS A 6 -46.59 26.01 -62.06
CA LYS A 6 -45.44 25.77 -61.18
C LYS A 6 -45.19 26.96 -60.23
N LYS A 7 -45.40 28.20 -60.68
CA LYS A 7 -45.26 29.42 -59.89
C LYS A 7 -46.37 29.59 -58.84
N ILE A 8 -47.60 29.17 -59.17
CA ILE A 8 -48.76 29.20 -58.25
C ILE A 8 -48.58 28.19 -57.12
N ILE A 9 -48.10 26.98 -57.41
CA ILE A 9 -47.81 25.95 -56.40
C ILE A 9 -46.70 26.43 -55.45
N ASN A 10 -45.63 27.02 -55.99
CA ASN A 10 -44.52 27.55 -55.17
C ASN A 10 -44.95 28.70 -54.26
N ASN A 11 -45.83 29.59 -54.72
CA ASN A 11 -46.33 30.69 -53.91
C ASN A 11 -47.29 30.21 -52.81
N LYS A 12 -48.13 29.20 -53.08
CA LYS A 12 -48.99 28.57 -52.06
C LYS A 12 -48.20 27.88 -50.96
N ILE A 13 -47.10 27.21 -51.30
CA ILE A 13 -46.18 26.59 -50.33
C ILE A 13 -45.47 27.68 -49.50
N ARG A 14 -45.07 28.80 -50.13
CA ARG A 14 -44.50 29.95 -49.42
C ARG A 14 -45.47 30.58 -48.43
N ASP A 15 -46.72 30.79 -48.81
CA ASP A 15 -47.75 31.34 -47.91
C ASP A 15 -48.09 30.38 -46.75
N LEU A 16 -48.07 29.06 -46.99
CA LEU A 16 -48.22 28.06 -45.92
C LEU A 16 -47.03 28.07 -44.94
N LEU A 17 -45.81 28.26 -45.43
CA LEU A 17 -44.59 28.33 -44.60
C LEU A 17 -44.39 29.69 -43.91
N LEU A 18 -44.92 30.79 -44.47
CA LEU A 18 -44.83 32.15 -43.91
C LEU A 18 -46.00 32.47 -42.95
N ASN A 19 -46.99 31.59 -42.83
CA ASN A 19 -48.15 31.80 -41.95
C ASN A 19 -47.80 31.49 -40.48
N GLN A 20 -47.69 32.52 -39.66
CA GLN A 20 -47.27 32.41 -38.25
C GLN A 20 -48.30 31.71 -37.34
N LYS A 21 -49.54 31.49 -37.81
CA LYS A 21 -50.63 30.88 -37.01
C LYS A 21 -50.37 29.42 -36.60
N GLY A 22 -49.40 28.72 -37.23
CA GLY A 22 -48.94 27.38 -36.83
C GLY A 22 -47.59 27.34 -36.10
N MET A 23 -46.85 28.46 -36.07
CA MET A 23 -45.50 28.51 -35.50
C MET A 23 -45.50 28.40 -33.97
N ALA A 24 -46.57 28.82 -33.28
CA ALA A 24 -46.73 28.65 -31.83
C ALA A 24 -46.79 27.17 -31.41
N LEU A 25 -47.49 26.34 -32.18
CA LEU A 25 -47.55 24.90 -31.92
C LEU A 25 -46.19 24.23 -32.19
N LEU A 26 -45.52 24.61 -33.28
CA LEU A 26 -44.21 24.06 -33.63
C LEU A 26 -43.14 24.42 -32.58
N THR A 27 -43.10 25.68 -32.15
CA THR A 27 -42.14 26.15 -31.13
C THR A 27 -42.38 25.49 -29.78
N THR A 28 -43.64 25.39 -29.33
CA THR A 28 -43.97 24.67 -28.10
C THR A 28 -43.64 23.19 -28.19
N LEU A 29 -43.88 22.53 -29.32
CA LEU A 29 -43.53 21.13 -29.52
C LEU A 29 -42.01 20.91 -29.44
N ILE A 30 -41.22 21.76 -30.10
CA ILE A 30 -39.75 21.72 -30.02
C ILE A 30 -39.30 21.94 -28.58
N PHE A 31 -39.88 22.92 -27.89
CA PHE A 31 -39.51 23.26 -26.52
C PHE A 31 -39.84 22.11 -25.53
N VAL A 32 -41.03 21.51 -25.68
CA VAL A 32 -41.45 20.33 -24.90
C VAL A 32 -40.54 19.14 -25.20
N PHE A 33 -40.17 18.92 -26.46
CA PHE A 33 -39.27 17.83 -26.84
C PHE A 33 -37.88 18.00 -26.19
N ILE A 34 -37.33 19.21 -26.19
CA ILE A 34 -36.08 19.53 -25.51
C ILE A 34 -36.21 19.31 -24.00
N LEU A 35 -37.31 19.78 -23.38
CA LEU A 35 -37.58 19.60 -21.96
C LEU A 35 -37.67 18.12 -21.55
N VAL A 36 -38.39 17.31 -22.34
CA VAL A 36 -38.52 15.87 -22.09
C VAL A 36 -37.17 15.19 -22.23
N THR A 37 -36.39 15.52 -23.26
CA THR A 37 -35.04 14.98 -23.46
C THR A 37 -34.12 15.34 -22.28
N PHE A 38 -34.19 16.60 -21.82
CA PHE A 38 -33.43 17.07 -20.67
C PHE A 38 -33.83 16.36 -19.37
N ALA A 39 -35.13 16.17 -19.14
CA ALA A 39 -35.64 15.44 -17.98
C ALA A 39 -35.16 13.97 -17.98
N VAL A 40 -35.23 13.29 -19.12
CA VAL A 40 -34.72 11.91 -19.26
C VAL A 40 -33.21 11.83 -19.04
N ALA A 41 -32.45 12.81 -19.54
CA ALA A 41 -31.01 12.88 -19.33
C ALA A 41 -30.66 13.04 -17.83
N LEU A 42 -31.36 13.93 -17.11
CA LEU A 42 -31.16 14.13 -15.66
C LEU A 42 -31.51 12.88 -14.85
N LEU A 43 -32.61 12.19 -15.19
CA LEU A 43 -32.99 10.93 -14.52
C LEU A 43 -31.94 9.84 -14.75
N THR A 44 -31.38 9.78 -15.96
CA THR A 44 -30.32 8.83 -16.31
C THR A 44 -29.02 9.14 -15.57
N MET A 45 -28.63 10.41 -15.52
CA MET A 45 -27.46 10.88 -14.76
C MET A 45 -27.61 10.54 -13.28
N THR A 46 -28.75 10.87 -12.67
CA THR A 46 -29.05 10.55 -11.24
C THR A 46 -29.00 9.04 -10.97
N SER A 47 -29.54 8.24 -11.89
CA SER A 47 -29.51 6.77 -11.79
C SER A 47 -28.08 6.22 -11.90
N ASN A 48 -27.22 6.88 -12.67
CA ASN A 48 -25.81 6.50 -12.78
C ASN A 48 -25.01 6.93 -11.55
N ASP A 49 -25.25 8.13 -11.03
CA ASP A 49 -24.56 8.65 -9.85
C ASP A 49 -24.86 7.82 -8.60
N THR A 50 -26.12 7.40 -8.43
CA THR A 50 -26.52 6.49 -7.34
C THR A 50 -25.85 5.12 -7.45
N LYS A 51 -25.77 4.54 -8.66
CA LYS A 51 -25.04 3.28 -8.91
C LYS A 51 -23.55 3.45 -8.64
N LEU A 52 -22.93 4.52 -9.14
CA LEU A 52 -21.52 4.80 -8.93
C LEU A 52 -21.20 4.98 -7.45
N SER A 53 -22.03 5.71 -6.72
CA SER A 53 -21.90 5.91 -5.27
C SER A 53 -21.98 4.59 -4.50
N ALA A 54 -22.92 3.71 -4.88
CA ALA A 54 -23.03 2.38 -4.29
C ALA A 54 -21.80 1.52 -4.59
N LEU A 55 -21.30 1.55 -5.83
CA LEU A 55 -20.09 0.83 -6.24
C LEU A 55 -18.84 1.34 -5.50
N GLN A 56 -18.70 2.65 -5.32
CA GLN A 56 -17.60 3.25 -4.56
C GLN A 56 -17.66 2.81 -3.09
N ARG A 57 -18.83 2.88 -2.46
CA ARG A 57 -19.03 2.41 -1.08
C ARG A 57 -18.68 0.93 -0.92
N ASP A 58 -19.19 0.07 -1.80
CA ASP A 58 -18.94 -1.38 -1.75
C ASP A 58 -17.46 -1.70 -2.05
N SER A 59 -16.84 -0.94 -2.95
CA SER A 59 -15.39 -1.00 -3.23
C SER A 59 -14.57 -0.69 -2.00
N THR A 60 -14.89 0.39 -1.29
CA THR A 60 -14.18 0.79 -0.06
C THR A 60 -14.33 -0.27 1.04
N LYS A 61 -15.53 -0.84 1.19
CA LYS A 61 -15.74 -1.96 2.13
C LYS A 61 -14.92 -3.20 1.75
N ALA A 62 -14.91 -3.58 0.47
CA ALA A 62 -14.09 -4.69 0.00
C ALA A 62 -12.59 -4.45 0.23
N PHE A 63 -12.13 -3.20 0.14
CA PHE A 63 -10.76 -2.82 0.48
C PHE A 63 -10.45 -3.04 1.97
N TYR A 64 -11.29 -2.54 2.88
CA TYR A 64 -11.10 -2.75 4.32
C TYR A 64 -11.14 -4.23 4.72
N ILE A 65 -11.99 -5.02 4.07
CA ILE A 65 -12.02 -6.48 4.27
C ILE A 65 -10.72 -7.13 3.81
N ALA A 66 -10.13 -6.67 2.69
CA ALA A 66 -8.82 -7.14 2.25
C ALA A 66 -7.72 -6.77 3.26
N GLU A 67 -7.74 -5.54 3.78
CA GLU A 67 -6.81 -5.05 4.79
C GLU A 67 -6.88 -5.87 6.08
N ALA A 68 -8.10 -6.18 6.56
CA ALA A 68 -8.28 -7.06 7.72
C ALA A 68 -7.65 -8.44 7.52
N GLY A 69 -7.73 -8.98 6.29
CA GLY A 69 -7.06 -10.24 5.94
C GLY A 69 -5.53 -10.16 5.99
N ILE A 70 -4.95 -9.02 5.58
CA ILE A 70 -3.51 -8.75 5.70
C ILE A 70 -3.11 -8.68 7.16
N GLU A 71 -3.77 -7.82 7.95
CA GLU A 71 -3.42 -7.57 9.36
C GLU A 71 -3.49 -8.83 10.21
N ARG A 72 -4.55 -9.63 10.04
CA ARG A 72 -4.69 -10.90 10.75
C ARG A 72 -3.58 -11.88 10.38
N THR A 73 -3.20 -11.91 9.09
CA THR A 73 -2.13 -12.79 8.62
C THR A 73 -0.78 -12.37 9.18
N LEU A 74 -0.47 -11.07 9.17
CA LEU A 74 0.73 -10.52 9.81
C LEU A 74 0.79 -10.85 11.31
N TYR A 75 -0.32 -10.71 12.02
CA TYR A 75 -0.39 -11.10 13.44
C TYR A 75 -0.06 -12.58 13.65
N ASN A 76 -0.64 -13.47 12.85
CA ASN A 76 -0.38 -14.90 12.95
C ASN A 76 1.07 -15.25 12.61
N LEU A 77 1.63 -14.67 11.54
CA LEU A 77 3.03 -14.86 11.14
C LEU A 77 4.01 -14.37 12.21
N LYS A 78 3.70 -13.24 12.85
CA LYS A 78 4.51 -12.74 13.97
C LYS A 78 4.51 -13.72 15.14
N LYS A 79 3.32 -14.19 15.54
CA LYS A 79 3.18 -15.12 16.67
C LYS A 79 3.87 -16.46 16.38
N ASP A 80 3.77 -16.93 15.15
CA ASP A 80 4.45 -18.14 14.70
C ASP A 80 5.97 -18.00 14.81
N PHE A 81 6.52 -16.90 14.29
CA PHE A 81 7.95 -16.60 14.38
C PHE A 81 8.45 -16.49 15.83
N GLU A 82 7.65 -15.93 16.75
CA GLU A 82 8.01 -15.89 18.18
C GLU A 82 8.20 -17.29 18.77
N THR A 83 7.57 -18.32 18.19
CA THR A 83 7.65 -19.71 18.66
C THR A 83 8.71 -20.54 17.95
N THR A 84 8.86 -20.40 16.64
CA THR A 84 9.71 -21.25 15.79
C THR A 84 11.00 -20.57 15.32
N GLN A 85 11.09 -19.24 15.47
CA GLN A 85 12.17 -18.38 14.93
C GLN A 85 12.40 -18.51 13.42
N ASP A 86 11.43 -19.08 12.70
CA ASP A 86 11.53 -19.37 11.27
C ASP A 86 10.12 -19.54 10.66
N TRP A 87 9.90 -19.02 9.46
CA TRP A 87 8.71 -19.29 8.65
C TRP A 87 8.87 -20.49 7.69
N ASP A 88 10.07 -21.07 7.60
CA ASP A 88 10.43 -22.20 6.74
C ASP A 88 10.36 -23.56 7.46
N ASN A 89 10.14 -23.58 8.78
CA ASN A 89 10.12 -24.81 9.57
C ASN A 89 8.88 -25.68 9.28
N ASP A 90 9.14 -26.73 8.50
CA ASP A 90 8.37 -27.93 8.14
C ASP A 90 7.26 -27.80 7.08
N ILE A 91 7.70 -28.11 5.86
CA ILE A 91 6.98 -28.34 4.59
C ILE A 91 5.95 -29.50 4.66
N ASP A 92 5.95 -30.28 5.74
CA ASP A 92 4.99 -31.34 6.03
C ASP A 92 3.95 -30.90 7.07
N GLY A 93 3.08 -29.98 6.67
CA GLY A 93 1.88 -29.63 7.44
C GLY A 93 1.91 -28.28 8.16
N ALA A 94 2.73 -27.33 7.67
CA ALA A 94 2.82 -25.92 8.07
C ALA A 94 1.74 -25.44 9.03
N ILE A 95 2.04 -25.60 10.32
CA ILE A 95 1.24 -25.14 11.44
C ILE A 95 1.63 -23.67 11.65
N ILE A 96 0.91 -22.72 11.05
CA ILE A 96 1.08 -21.31 11.42
C ILE A 96 0.29 -21.09 12.72
N ASN A 97 0.99 -20.93 13.86
CA ASN A 97 0.39 -20.66 15.17
C ASN A 97 -0.62 -21.74 15.64
N GLY A 98 -0.28 -23.02 15.52
CA GLY A 98 -1.06 -24.14 16.08
C GLY A 98 -2.27 -24.60 15.27
N TYR A 99 -2.56 -24.00 14.11
CA TYR A 99 -3.68 -24.41 13.25
C TYR A 99 -3.23 -25.47 12.26
N THR A 100 -3.80 -26.68 12.36
CA THR A 100 -3.65 -27.75 11.36
C THR A 100 -4.38 -27.39 10.07
N LEU A 101 -3.75 -27.66 8.93
CA LEU A 101 -4.31 -27.50 7.59
C LEU A 101 -5.30 -28.65 7.24
N SER A 102 -6.20 -29.06 8.13
CA SER A 102 -7.28 -29.99 7.77
C SER A 102 -8.39 -30.12 8.82
N ASP A 103 -9.60 -29.95 8.30
CA ASP A 103 -10.93 -30.30 8.81
C ASP A 103 -11.81 -29.19 9.42
N LYS A 104 -12.36 -28.41 8.48
CA LYS A 104 -13.79 -28.07 8.30
C LYS A 104 -14.57 -27.32 9.39
N ASP A 105 -14.06 -27.14 10.60
CA ASP A 105 -14.77 -26.38 11.65
C ASP A 105 -13.87 -25.44 12.49
N SER A 106 -12.63 -25.18 12.07
CA SER A 106 -11.78 -24.17 12.71
C SER A 106 -10.71 -23.60 11.78
N TYR A 107 -10.99 -22.44 11.18
CA TYR A 107 -10.03 -21.48 10.60
C TYR A 107 -8.71 -22.05 10.03
N GLU A 108 -8.76 -22.62 8.84
CA GLU A 108 -7.60 -23.32 8.26
C GLU A 108 -6.98 -22.55 7.11
N PHE A 109 -5.67 -22.36 7.19
CA PHE A 109 -4.84 -22.24 6.00
C PHE A 109 -4.97 -23.55 5.21
N ARG A 110 -5.14 -23.49 3.89
CA ARG A 110 -5.15 -24.68 3.04
C ARG A 110 -3.94 -24.60 2.12
N LYS A 111 -3.11 -25.66 2.13
CA LYS A 111 -2.07 -25.85 1.11
C LYS A 111 -2.77 -26.10 -0.23
N ILE A 112 -2.53 -25.25 -1.23
CA ILE A 112 -2.99 -25.50 -2.61
C ILE A 112 -1.74 -25.63 -3.49
N GLY A 113 -1.32 -26.88 -3.74
CA GLY A 113 -0.33 -27.19 -4.76
C GLY A 113 0.62 -28.34 -4.41
N TYR A 114 0.65 -29.36 -5.27
CA TYR A 114 1.67 -30.42 -5.33
C TYR A 114 2.82 -30.01 -6.29
N ASP A 115 3.34 -28.78 -6.18
CA ASP A 115 4.38 -28.26 -7.10
C ASP A 115 5.60 -27.66 -6.37
N GLY A 116 5.91 -28.14 -5.16
CA GLY A 116 7.13 -27.74 -4.45
C GLY A 116 7.25 -26.23 -4.15
N LYS A 117 6.12 -25.49 -4.17
CA LYS A 117 6.04 -24.06 -3.89
C LYS A 117 5.26 -23.83 -2.61
N ASN A 118 5.81 -23.02 -1.70
CA ASN A 118 5.25 -22.64 -0.42
C ASN A 118 4.10 -21.61 -0.58
N ASP A 119 3.04 -21.96 -1.31
CA ASP A 119 1.85 -21.12 -1.53
C ASP A 119 0.65 -21.64 -0.69
N TYR A 120 0.09 -20.80 0.17
CA TYR A 120 -0.99 -21.15 1.11
C TYR A 120 -2.20 -20.24 0.92
N ASP A 121 -3.40 -20.80 0.70
CA ASP A 121 -4.64 -20.03 0.60
C ASP A 121 -5.52 -20.22 1.85
N VAL A 122 -5.93 -19.11 2.47
CA VAL A 122 -6.89 -19.06 3.58
C VAL A 122 -8.14 -18.33 3.13
N THR A 123 -9.32 -18.91 3.30
CA THR A 123 -10.57 -18.20 2.98
C THR A 123 -11.39 -17.99 4.25
N PHE A 124 -11.70 -16.73 4.53
CA PHE A 124 -12.65 -16.32 5.56
C PHE A 124 -13.84 -15.66 4.89
N THR A 125 -14.98 -16.34 4.88
CA THR A 125 -16.23 -15.81 4.34
C THR A 125 -17.25 -15.65 5.44
N ASP A 126 -17.74 -14.41 5.61
CA ASP A 126 -18.95 -14.12 6.36
C ASP A 126 -20.02 -13.64 5.36
N ASP A 127 -21.11 -14.39 5.23
CA ASP A 127 -22.19 -14.06 4.29
C ASP A 127 -22.89 -12.73 4.64
N THR A 128 -22.73 -12.23 5.87
CA THR A 128 -23.34 -10.99 6.37
C THR A 128 -22.44 -9.76 6.14
N TYR A 129 -21.14 -9.91 6.34
CA TYR A 129 -20.18 -8.78 6.32
C TYR A 129 -19.20 -8.80 5.14
N GLY A 130 -19.27 -9.82 4.28
CA GLY A 130 -18.30 -10.07 3.22
C GLY A 130 -17.17 -10.99 3.68
N GLY A 131 -16.22 -11.26 2.79
CA GLY A 131 -15.16 -12.22 3.07
C GLY A 131 -13.84 -11.84 2.44
N TYR A 132 -12.75 -12.32 3.01
CA TYR A 132 -11.42 -12.23 2.42
C TYR A 132 -10.80 -13.61 2.18
N THR A 133 -10.02 -13.70 1.11
CA THR A 133 -9.12 -14.84 0.87
C THR A 133 -7.69 -14.33 0.90
N VAL A 134 -6.81 -14.93 1.69
CA VAL A 134 -5.39 -14.57 1.77
C VAL A 134 -4.54 -15.70 1.19
N SER A 135 -3.64 -15.36 0.28
CA SER A 135 -2.60 -16.22 -0.24
C SER A 135 -1.24 -15.82 0.37
N LEU A 136 -0.44 -16.76 0.84
CA LEU A 136 0.89 -16.53 1.38
C LEU A 136 1.92 -17.26 0.54
N LYS A 137 2.95 -16.55 0.12
CA LYS A 137 4.13 -17.13 -0.52
C LYS A 137 5.34 -16.89 0.35
N ILE A 138 5.85 -17.94 0.99
CA ILE A 138 7.12 -17.89 1.74
C ILE A 138 8.26 -17.90 0.72
N ILE A 139 9.11 -16.87 0.77
CA ILE A 139 10.28 -16.71 -0.11
C ILE A 139 11.51 -17.37 0.54
N ASP A 140 11.71 -17.10 1.83
CA ASP A 140 12.72 -17.72 2.69
C ASP A 140 12.27 -17.61 4.17
N SER A 141 13.10 -18.10 5.10
CA SER A 141 12.86 -18.10 6.55
C SER A 141 12.41 -16.78 7.19
N LYS A 142 12.68 -15.66 6.51
CA LYS A 142 12.40 -14.31 7.00
C LYS A 142 11.67 -13.44 6.00
N ASN A 143 11.32 -13.93 4.81
CA ASN A 143 10.69 -13.14 3.75
C ASN A 143 9.42 -13.82 3.26
N VAL A 144 8.30 -13.08 3.20
CA VAL A 144 6.99 -13.60 2.80
C VAL A 144 6.22 -12.57 1.99
N THR A 145 5.56 -13.00 0.91
CA THR A 145 4.56 -12.20 0.20
C THR A 145 3.17 -12.61 0.66
N ILE A 146 2.34 -11.66 1.04
CA ILE A 146 0.95 -11.86 1.46
C ILE A 146 0.05 -11.17 0.45
N LYS A 147 -0.93 -11.88 -0.11
CA LYS A 147 -1.96 -11.33 -1.00
C LYS A 147 -3.31 -11.53 -0.38
N SER A 148 -4.04 -10.47 -0.10
CA SER A 148 -5.42 -10.55 0.40
C SER A 148 -6.41 -10.07 -0.65
N LYS A 149 -7.45 -10.86 -0.89
CA LYS A 149 -8.60 -10.56 -1.74
C LYS A 149 -9.82 -10.32 -0.87
N GLY A 150 -10.24 -9.08 -0.71
CA GLY A 150 -11.48 -8.74 -0.01
C GLY A 150 -12.67 -8.66 -0.96
N LYS A 151 -13.80 -9.21 -0.55
CA LYS A 151 -15.07 -9.23 -1.31
C LYS A 151 -16.21 -8.73 -0.44
N TYR A 152 -16.94 -7.75 -0.96
CA TYR A 152 -18.19 -7.26 -0.39
C TYR A 152 -19.21 -7.10 -1.51
N ASN A 153 -20.36 -7.79 -1.40
CA ASN A 153 -21.38 -7.81 -2.45
C ASN A 153 -20.78 -8.20 -3.83
N LYS A 154 -20.85 -7.32 -4.84
CA LYS A 154 -20.27 -7.50 -6.18
C LYS A 154 -18.87 -6.88 -6.32
N SER A 155 -18.38 -6.18 -5.29
CA SER A 155 -17.09 -5.52 -5.30
C SER A 155 -15.99 -6.44 -4.78
N THR A 156 -14.83 -6.39 -5.43
CA THR A 156 -13.64 -7.15 -5.02
C THR A 156 -12.42 -6.23 -5.09
N ARG A 157 -11.55 -6.33 -4.09
CA ARG A 157 -10.29 -5.59 -3.98
C ARG A 157 -9.17 -6.54 -3.59
N TYR A 158 -7.96 -6.22 -4.04
CA TYR A 158 -6.75 -6.98 -3.76
C TYR A 158 -5.72 -6.08 -3.11
N ILE A 159 -5.03 -6.59 -2.10
CA ILE A 159 -3.88 -5.96 -1.45
C ILE A 159 -2.75 -6.97 -1.47
N GLN A 160 -1.53 -6.54 -1.81
CA GLN A 160 -0.33 -7.36 -1.70
C GLN A 160 0.69 -6.62 -0.83
N ILE A 161 1.32 -7.35 0.07
CA ILE A 161 2.43 -6.87 0.91
C ILE A 161 3.57 -7.87 0.84
N ASP A 162 4.79 -7.36 0.67
CA ASP A 162 6.02 -8.12 0.87
C ASP A 162 6.56 -7.76 2.27
N ALA A 163 6.56 -8.75 3.16
CA ALA A 163 6.97 -8.60 4.54
C ALA A 163 8.29 -9.34 4.80
N LYS A 164 9.17 -8.68 5.56
CA LYS A 164 10.43 -9.26 6.02
C LYS A 164 10.50 -9.22 7.54
N MET A 165 10.81 -10.36 8.16
CA MET A 165 11.10 -10.41 9.58
C MET A 165 12.41 -9.66 9.86
N GLY A 166 12.31 -8.66 10.73
CA GLY A 166 13.44 -7.89 11.20
C GLY A 166 13.54 -8.01 12.70
N GLU A 167 14.75 -8.23 13.20
CA GLU A 167 15.01 -8.08 14.63
C GLU A 167 14.91 -6.59 14.99
N LEU A 168 14.04 -6.28 15.96
CA LEU A 168 13.90 -4.96 16.57
C LEU A 168 14.44 -4.99 18.00
N SER A 169 15.49 -5.78 18.23
CA SER A 169 16.19 -5.83 19.50
C SER A 169 16.75 -4.45 19.82
N ILE A 170 16.62 -4.03 21.07
CA ILE A 170 17.28 -2.81 21.58
C ILE A 170 18.81 -2.93 21.51
N TRP A 171 19.31 -4.16 21.51
CA TRP A 171 20.75 -4.48 21.52
C TRP A 171 21.36 -4.56 20.13
N ASP A 172 20.54 -4.65 19.08
CA ASP A 172 20.99 -4.66 17.67
C ASP A 172 20.98 -3.24 17.07
N ASN A 173 21.40 -2.25 17.86
CA ASN A 173 21.55 -0.87 17.41
C ASN A 173 22.78 -0.24 18.06
N ALA A 174 23.54 0.55 17.30
CA ALA A 174 24.56 1.44 17.84
C ALA A 174 23.92 2.50 18.76
N ILE A 175 22.72 2.97 18.41
CA ILE A 175 21.89 3.84 19.25
C ILE A 175 20.45 3.33 19.26
N PHE A 176 19.93 3.06 20.45
CA PHE A 176 18.50 2.92 20.71
C PHE A 176 18.05 4.05 21.63
N ALA A 177 17.13 4.88 21.16
CA ALA A 177 16.75 6.11 21.87
C ALA A 177 15.24 6.28 22.02
N GLY A 178 14.85 6.80 23.19
CA GLY A 178 13.45 7.04 23.56
C GLY A 178 12.87 8.34 22.99
N SER A 179 12.20 9.12 23.83
CA SER A 179 11.56 10.39 23.46
C SER A 179 12.50 11.60 23.41
N GLY A 180 13.73 11.47 23.93
CA GLY A 180 14.72 12.56 23.98
C GLY A 180 14.38 13.67 24.99
N GLN A 181 15.28 14.65 25.15
CA GLN A 181 15.04 15.83 25.98
C GLN A 181 14.60 16.99 25.06
N SER A 182 13.44 17.60 25.34
CA SER A 182 12.87 18.67 24.49
C SER A 182 12.57 18.25 23.03
N GLY A 183 12.23 16.99 22.79
CA GLY A 183 11.83 16.46 21.48
C GLY A 183 12.99 16.16 20.53
N LYS A 184 14.21 16.59 20.83
CA LYS A 184 15.41 16.21 20.07
C LYS A 184 16.06 14.99 20.72
N VAL A 185 16.21 13.92 19.94
CA VAL A 185 16.74 12.65 20.46
C VAL A 185 18.25 12.54 20.25
N ILE A 186 18.73 12.94 19.07
CA ILE A 186 20.15 13.09 18.75
C ILE A 186 20.36 14.54 18.33
N ASN A 187 21.26 15.24 19.02
CA ASN A 187 21.57 16.65 18.76
C ASN A 187 23.09 16.86 18.76
N GLY A 188 23.62 17.42 17.68
CA GLY A 188 25.04 17.69 17.49
C GLY A 188 25.66 16.92 16.32
N ASN A 189 26.93 17.23 16.05
CA ASN A 189 27.69 16.58 14.98
C ASN A 189 28.23 15.23 15.48
N VAL A 190 27.59 14.13 15.07
CA VAL A 190 27.95 12.77 15.48
C VAL A 190 28.20 11.88 14.27
N ASP A 191 29.21 11.02 14.34
CA ASP A 191 29.41 9.92 13.39
C ASP A 191 29.08 8.60 14.08
N ILE A 192 28.09 7.88 13.55
CA ILE A 192 27.52 6.67 14.12
C ILE A 192 27.76 5.53 13.14
N ARG A 193 28.40 4.45 13.57
CA ARG A 193 28.63 3.27 12.74
C ARG A 193 27.74 2.12 13.22
N GLY A 194 26.63 1.88 12.53
CA GLY A 194 25.63 0.85 12.86
C GLY A 194 24.19 1.35 12.88
N SER A 195 23.25 0.47 13.24
CA SER A 195 21.81 0.78 13.26
C SER A 195 21.44 1.85 14.30
N VAL A 196 20.47 2.70 13.96
CA VAL A 196 19.91 3.72 14.85
C VAL A 196 18.40 3.54 14.90
N HIS A 197 17.85 3.38 16.11
CA HIS A 197 16.42 3.23 16.33
C HIS A 197 15.92 4.27 17.33
N ILE A 198 14.99 5.10 16.89
CA ILE A 198 14.38 6.18 17.69
C ILE A 198 12.89 5.93 17.86
N LEU A 199 12.42 5.88 19.11
CA LEU A 199 11.00 5.75 19.43
C LEU A 199 10.24 7.06 19.23
N GLY A 200 10.85 8.19 19.58
CA GLY A 200 10.25 9.51 19.54
C GLY A 200 9.10 9.71 20.54
N THR A 201 8.30 10.74 20.34
CA THR A 201 7.17 11.09 21.23
C THR A 201 5.84 10.94 20.51
N GLU A 202 4.94 10.14 21.08
CA GLU A 202 3.59 9.92 20.55
C GLU A 202 2.73 11.22 20.64
N GLY A 203 1.94 11.50 19.60
CA GLY A 203 1.03 12.65 19.57
C GLY A 203 1.67 14.01 19.31
N ALA A 204 3.00 14.08 19.18
CA ALA A 204 3.70 15.32 18.90
C ALA A 204 3.75 15.57 17.38
N VAL A 205 2.96 16.54 16.91
CA VAL A 205 2.94 16.92 15.48
C VAL A 205 4.28 17.57 15.14
N ALA A 206 4.99 17.02 14.16
CA ALA A 206 6.25 17.55 13.62
C ALA A 206 7.41 17.72 14.62
N VAL A 207 7.65 16.74 15.50
CA VAL A 207 8.89 16.71 16.28
C VAL A 207 10.03 16.09 15.46
N GLU A 208 11.13 16.83 15.36
CA GLU A 208 12.40 16.36 14.82
C GLU A 208 12.97 15.27 15.73
N ALA A 209 12.69 14.01 15.40
CA ALA A 209 13.25 12.88 16.12
C ALA A 209 14.77 12.81 15.92
N LEU A 210 15.23 13.22 14.73
CA LEU A 210 16.63 13.21 14.34
C LEU A 210 16.94 14.46 13.51
N ASP A 211 17.94 15.23 13.95
CA ASP A 211 18.43 16.43 13.27
C ASP A 211 19.94 16.29 13.08
N ILE A 212 20.34 15.78 11.91
CA ILE A 212 21.74 15.55 11.54
C ILE A 212 22.17 16.68 10.60
N THR A 213 23.19 17.44 11.03
CA THR A 213 23.71 18.61 10.31
C THR A 213 25.24 18.55 10.22
N GLY A 214 25.82 19.39 9.36
CA GLY A 214 27.28 19.48 9.23
C GLY A 214 27.88 18.23 8.57
N THR A 215 28.85 17.58 9.23
CA THR A 215 29.57 16.40 8.73
C THR A 215 29.15 15.11 9.44
N ALA A 216 27.97 15.10 10.06
CA ALA A 216 27.49 13.98 10.84
C ALA A 216 27.04 12.83 9.92
N GLY A 217 27.22 11.59 10.37
CA GLY A 217 27.09 10.41 9.54
C GLY A 217 26.43 9.25 10.27
N ILE A 218 25.67 8.43 9.52
CA ILE A 218 25.32 7.08 9.93
C ILE A 218 25.90 6.12 8.89
N GLY A 219 26.97 5.42 9.23
CA GLY A 219 27.69 4.49 8.35
C GLY A 219 27.35 3.02 8.61
N ASN A 220 27.65 2.19 7.60
CA ASN A 220 27.40 0.73 7.62
C ASN A 220 28.66 -0.12 7.82
N ASN A 221 29.78 0.49 8.19
CA ASN A 221 31.07 -0.17 8.40
C ASN A 221 31.85 0.59 9.49
N TYR A 222 33.08 0.17 9.81
CA TYR A 222 33.95 0.89 10.74
C TYR A 222 34.94 1.83 10.04
N ASP A 223 34.59 2.37 8.88
CA ASP A 223 35.41 3.39 8.23
C ASP A 223 35.54 4.65 9.11
N GLY A 224 36.71 5.27 9.07
CA GLY A 224 37.07 6.38 9.95
C GLY A 224 37.44 6.00 11.40
N MET A 225 37.36 4.72 11.79
CA MET A 225 37.78 4.26 13.13
C MET A 225 39.32 4.23 13.26
N ASP A 226 39.84 4.67 14.41
CA ASP A 226 41.28 4.57 14.73
C ASP A 226 41.79 3.13 14.66
N SER A 227 42.92 2.92 14.01
CA SER A 227 43.48 1.59 13.74
C SER A 227 43.86 0.81 15.00
N ASN A 228 44.24 1.49 16.09
CA ASN A 228 44.57 0.85 17.36
C ASN A 228 43.32 0.37 18.09
N ILE A 229 42.17 1.02 17.87
CA ILE A 229 40.88 0.57 18.40
C ILE A 229 40.33 -0.54 17.50
N ARG A 230 40.41 -0.38 16.18
CA ARG A 230 39.93 -1.36 15.21
C ARG A 230 40.60 -2.73 15.38
N SER A 231 41.90 -2.75 15.69
CA SER A 231 42.62 -4.01 15.96
C SER A 231 42.20 -4.74 17.24
N ARG A 232 41.38 -4.11 18.11
CA ARG A 232 40.89 -4.71 19.36
C ARG A 232 39.48 -5.29 19.23
N ILE A 233 38.82 -5.11 18.10
CA ILE A 233 37.47 -5.59 17.84
C ILE A 233 37.48 -6.53 16.64
N ILE A 234 36.44 -7.36 16.54
CA ILE A 234 36.25 -8.22 15.37
C ILE A 234 35.82 -7.36 14.17
N ASN A 235 36.34 -7.69 12.99
CA ASN A 235 35.87 -7.07 11.76
C ASN A 235 34.38 -7.39 11.54
N PRO A 236 33.60 -6.46 10.98
CA PRO A 236 32.21 -6.70 10.65
C PRO A 236 32.10 -7.80 9.58
N PRO A 237 30.94 -8.47 9.48
CA PRO A 237 30.64 -9.36 8.36
C PRO A 237 30.85 -8.67 7.02
N THR A 238 31.07 -9.45 5.97
CA THR A 238 31.16 -8.94 4.61
C THR A 238 29.96 -9.36 3.77
N THR A 239 29.61 -8.57 2.77
CA THR A 239 28.57 -8.88 1.79
C THR A 239 29.01 -8.47 0.39
N ASP A 240 28.26 -8.94 -0.61
CA ASP A 240 28.46 -8.53 -2.00
C ASP A 240 27.35 -7.56 -2.37
N PHE A 241 27.70 -6.41 -2.94
CA PHE A 241 26.75 -5.36 -3.28
C PHE A 241 27.12 -4.70 -4.60
N ASN A 242 26.15 -4.61 -5.51
CA ASN A 242 26.30 -3.94 -6.80
C ASN A 242 27.55 -4.32 -7.64
N GLY A 243 28.04 -5.55 -7.50
CA GLY A 243 29.23 -6.07 -8.20
C GLY A 243 30.53 -5.97 -7.41
N GLU A 244 30.55 -5.26 -6.28
CA GLU A 244 31.64 -5.27 -5.31
C GLU A 244 31.50 -6.50 -4.40
N THR A 245 32.62 -7.20 -4.17
CA THR A 245 32.64 -8.39 -3.31
C THR A 245 33.40 -8.14 -2.02
N GLY A 246 32.93 -8.76 -0.93
CA GLY A 246 33.64 -8.70 0.35
C GLY A 246 33.60 -7.33 1.05
N ILE A 247 32.62 -6.47 0.75
CA ILE A 247 32.46 -5.18 1.43
C ILE A 247 31.97 -5.38 2.86
N GLU A 248 32.53 -4.64 3.80
CA GLU A 248 32.10 -4.68 5.20
C GLU A 248 30.65 -4.19 5.36
N THR A 249 29.87 -4.90 6.17
CA THR A 249 28.49 -4.54 6.46
C THR A 249 28.13 -4.78 7.93
N LEU A 250 27.58 -3.76 8.55
CA LEU A 250 26.93 -3.81 9.87
C LEU A 250 25.42 -4.08 9.72
N ASN A 251 24.91 -4.21 8.50
CA ASN A 251 23.47 -4.28 8.19
C ASN A 251 22.68 -3.13 8.85
N ALA A 252 23.30 -1.94 8.87
CA ALA A 252 22.83 -0.75 9.55
C ALA A 252 21.49 -0.28 8.98
N LYS A 253 20.55 0.04 9.89
CA LYS A 253 19.23 0.58 9.56
C LYS A 253 18.94 1.81 10.40
N LEU A 254 18.41 2.85 9.76
CA LEU A 254 17.80 3.98 10.44
C LEU A 254 16.29 3.73 10.59
N ARG A 255 15.79 3.68 11.83
CA ARG A 255 14.38 3.43 12.16
C ARG A 255 13.86 4.54 13.06
N VAL A 256 12.74 5.17 12.68
CA VAL A 256 12.05 6.18 13.50
C VAL A 256 10.59 5.79 13.62
N LYS A 257 10.12 5.55 14.85
CA LYS A 257 8.73 5.14 15.12
C LYS A 257 7.76 6.33 15.09
N HIS A 258 8.11 7.43 15.75
CA HIS A 258 7.32 8.66 15.76
C HIS A 258 8.22 9.89 15.60
N GLY A 259 7.94 10.72 14.60
CA GLY A 259 8.68 11.94 14.31
C GLY A 259 9.24 11.98 12.90
N ILE A 260 9.93 13.07 12.58
CA ILE A 260 10.57 13.28 11.28
C ILE A 260 12.10 13.23 11.39
N VAL A 261 12.74 12.86 10.28
CA VAL A 261 14.20 12.88 10.12
C VAL A 261 14.56 14.08 9.26
N ASN A 262 15.42 14.95 9.77
CA ASN A 262 16.01 16.06 9.03
C ASN A 262 17.50 15.78 8.79
N LEU A 263 17.89 15.93 7.52
CA LEU A 263 19.27 15.79 7.04
C LEU A 263 19.63 17.05 6.27
N SER A 264 20.73 17.71 6.65
CA SER A 264 21.16 18.95 5.99
C SER A 264 22.69 19.11 5.96
N GLY A 265 23.18 20.01 5.10
CA GLY A 265 24.62 20.23 4.91
C GLY A 265 25.26 19.07 4.14
N THR A 266 26.33 18.51 4.69
CA THR A 266 27.08 17.37 4.13
C THR A 266 26.86 16.09 4.91
N ALA A 267 25.80 16.03 5.70
CA ALA A 267 25.49 14.87 6.52
C ALA A 267 25.06 13.67 5.68
N THR A 268 25.36 12.47 6.15
CA THR A 268 25.10 11.22 5.41
C THR A 268 24.35 10.18 6.23
N VAL A 269 23.53 9.38 5.55
CA VAL A 269 22.94 8.14 6.07
C VAL A 269 23.19 7.07 5.02
N GLY A 270 24.15 6.20 5.30
CA GLY A 270 24.81 5.37 4.30
C GLY A 270 25.92 6.12 3.58
N ASP A 271 26.70 5.36 2.83
CA ASP A 271 27.79 5.85 1.98
C ASP A 271 27.43 5.59 0.51
N PRO A 272 27.93 6.41 -0.42
CA PRO A 272 27.77 6.15 -1.85
C PRO A 272 28.46 4.85 -2.24
N ASP A 273 27.87 4.12 -3.20
CA ASP A 273 28.48 2.96 -3.83
C ASP A 273 29.90 3.28 -4.32
N VAL A 274 30.83 2.36 -4.09
CA VAL A 274 32.24 2.53 -4.42
C VAL A 274 32.52 1.84 -5.75
N SER A 275 31.97 2.40 -6.83
CA SER A 275 32.13 1.86 -8.20
C SER A 275 33.55 1.45 -8.56
#